data_AF-A0A0W1QMR5-F1
#
_entry.id   AF-A0A0W1QMR5-F1
#
_cell.length_a   1.000
_cell.length_b   1.000
_cell.length_c   1.000
_cell.angle_alpha   90.00
_cell.angle_beta   90.00
_cell.angle_gamma   90.00
#
_symmetry.space_group_name_H-M   'P 1'
#
loop_
_entity.id
_entity.type
_entity.pdbx_description
1 polymer ?
#
loop_
_entity_poly.entity_id
_entity_poly.type
_entity_poly.pdbx_seq_one_letter_code
_entity_poly.pdbx_strand_id
1 'polypeptide(L)'
;MITAIREVRRAKGLTLDDVAQRCVPPTTAQTIGRLETGTRTVSVAWLNRIAAALDVDAADLVQLPERPDIPVAALLEADGAHAPRRPSTLVPPRPEAGTVAIAVEASIGEYRAGDAIWCERLAPPDFGRALNRDVLVPRPAGRFLFGRLIGRDGDRLQLLPPGAGGRQQVVADPAWIAVAVRLVRAL
;
A
#
# COMPACT_ATOMS: atom_id res chain seq x y z
N MET A 1 -13.98 8.47 -11.24
CA MET A 1 -14.22 7.04 -10.91
C MET A 1 -14.46 6.36 -12.24
N ILE A 2 -13.49 5.59 -12.72
CA ILE A 2 -13.70 4.75 -13.89
C ILE A 2 -14.49 3.53 -13.37
N THR A 3 -15.56 3.13 -14.03
CA THR A 3 -16.39 2.00 -13.58
C THR A 3 -16.26 0.86 -14.57
N ALA A 4 -16.12 -0.38 -14.10
CA ALA A 4 -16.04 -1.57 -14.96
C ALA A 4 -17.41 -1.99 -15.52
N ILE A 5 -18.47 -1.21 -15.27
CA ILE A 5 -19.87 -1.54 -15.57
C ILE A 5 -20.03 -1.97 -17.03
N ARG A 6 -19.43 -1.23 -17.97
CA ARG A 6 -19.52 -1.53 -19.40
C ARG A 6 -18.85 -2.86 -19.77
N GLU A 7 -17.70 -3.15 -19.18
CA GLU A 7 -16.93 -4.37 -19.43
C GLU A 7 -17.68 -5.58 -18.89
N VAL A 8 -18.11 -5.52 -17.63
CA VAL A 8 -18.87 -6.59 -16.96
C VAL A 8 -20.19 -6.87 -17.69
N ARG A 9 -20.93 -5.83 -18.08
CA ARG A 9 -22.17 -5.99 -18.85
C ARG A 9 -21.92 -6.70 -20.18
N ARG A 10 -20.88 -6.28 -20.92
CA ARG A 10 -20.52 -6.90 -22.22
C ARG A 10 -20.08 -8.34 -22.05
N ALA A 11 -19.32 -8.66 -21.01
CA ALA A 11 -18.91 -10.03 -20.70
C ALA A 11 -20.12 -10.94 -20.40
N LYS A 12 -21.18 -10.39 -19.78
CA LYS A 12 -22.46 -11.09 -19.55
C LYS A 12 -23.41 -11.07 -20.76
N GLY A 13 -23.03 -10.47 -21.89
CA GLY A 13 -23.86 -10.42 -23.10
C GLY A 13 -25.14 -9.59 -22.97
N LEU A 14 -25.22 -8.69 -21.98
CA LEU A 14 -26.43 -7.91 -21.69
C LEU A 14 -26.44 -6.58 -22.45
N THR A 15 -27.61 -6.15 -22.91
CA THR A 15 -27.82 -4.79 -23.45
C THR A 15 -27.97 -3.76 -22.32
N LEU A 16 -27.90 -2.47 -22.66
CA LEU A 16 -28.17 -1.41 -21.69
C LEU A 16 -29.61 -1.48 -21.13
N ASP A 17 -30.55 -1.93 -21.97
CA ASP A 17 -31.95 -2.09 -21.59
C ASP A 17 -32.13 -3.27 -20.63
N ASP A 18 -31.47 -4.40 -20.88
CA ASP A 18 -31.51 -5.57 -19.99
C ASP A 18 -31.06 -5.21 -18.57
N VAL A 19 -29.97 -4.47 -18.43
CA VAL A 19 -29.48 -4.00 -17.13
C VAL A 19 -30.43 -2.99 -16.49
N ALA A 20 -31.05 -2.13 -17.29
CA ALA A 20 -32.01 -1.16 -16.81
C ALA A 20 -33.28 -1.81 -16.24
N GLN A 21 -33.76 -2.88 -16.87
CA GLN A 21 -34.91 -3.68 -16.40
C GLN A 21 -34.58 -4.52 -15.16
N ARG A 22 -33.35 -5.04 -15.06
CA ARG A 22 -32.88 -5.82 -13.91
C ARG A 22 -32.62 -4.98 -12.66
N CYS A 23 -32.46 -3.66 -12.81
CA CYS A 23 -32.32 -2.76 -11.66
C CYS A 23 -33.59 -2.74 -10.79
N VAL A 24 -33.42 -2.59 -9.47
CA VAL A 24 -34.52 -2.35 -8.54
C VAL A 24 -34.33 -1.01 -7.81
N PRO A 25 -35.23 -0.01 -8.00
CA PRO A 25 -36.30 0.01 -9.00
C PRO A 25 -35.76 0.04 -10.45
N PRO A 26 -36.57 -0.39 -11.45
CA PRO A 26 -36.18 -0.34 -12.85
C PRO A 26 -35.83 1.09 -13.29
N THR A 27 -34.92 1.20 -14.24
CA THR A 27 -34.46 2.49 -14.76
C THR A 27 -34.47 2.49 -16.29
N THR A 28 -33.81 3.46 -16.92
CA THR A 28 -33.73 3.59 -18.38
C THR A 28 -32.33 3.23 -18.90
N ALA A 29 -32.26 2.67 -20.11
CA ALA A 29 -31.01 2.40 -20.81
C ALA A 29 -30.10 3.65 -20.92
N GLN A 30 -30.70 4.84 -21.07
CA GLN A 30 -29.98 6.12 -21.08
C GLN A 30 -29.32 6.43 -19.73
N THR A 31 -29.93 6.05 -18.61
CA THR A 31 -29.33 6.23 -17.28
C THR A 31 -28.15 5.29 -17.11
N ILE A 32 -28.27 4.02 -17.52
CA ILE A 32 -27.15 3.07 -17.51
C ILE A 32 -26.01 3.57 -18.41
N GLY A 33 -26.31 4.04 -19.62
CA GLY A 33 -25.30 4.58 -20.54
C GLY A 33 -24.52 5.78 -19.98
N ARG A 34 -25.20 6.69 -19.25
CA ARG A 34 -24.51 7.81 -18.57
C ARG A 34 -23.60 7.36 -17.43
N LEU A 35 -23.99 6.32 -16.70
CA LEU A 35 -23.17 5.74 -15.63
C LEU A 35 -21.95 5.02 -16.21
N GLU A 36 -22.10 4.29 -17.34
CA GLU A 36 -20.99 3.65 -18.05
C GLU A 36 -19.99 4.64 -18.66
N THR A 37 -20.46 5.79 -19.12
CA THR A 37 -19.62 6.82 -19.76
C THR A 37 -19.00 7.81 -18.76
N GLY A 38 -19.30 7.67 -17.46
CA GLY A 38 -18.70 8.51 -16.42
C GLY A 38 -19.16 9.97 -16.44
N THR A 39 -20.23 10.31 -17.16
CA THR A 39 -20.79 11.68 -17.21
C THR A 39 -21.55 12.06 -15.92
N ARG A 40 -21.64 11.14 -14.95
CA ARG A 40 -22.19 11.33 -13.61
C ARG A 40 -21.38 10.56 -12.58
N THR A 41 -21.12 11.17 -11.43
CA THR A 41 -20.53 10.49 -10.27
C THR A 41 -21.50 9.40 -9.78
N VAL A 42 -21.06 8.15 -9.77
CA VAL A 42 -21.86 7.00 -9.31
C VAL A 42 -21.87 6.99 -7.78
N SER A 43 -23.04 7.08 -7.17
CA SER A 43 -23.17 6.90 -5.71
C SER A 43 -23.02 5.42 -5.33
N VAL A 44 -22.63 5.14 -4.09
CA VAL A 44 -22.54 3.76 -3.56
C VAL A 44 -23.86 3.00 -3.71
N ALA A 45 -24.98 3.68 -3.49
CA ALA A 45 -26.31 3.08 -3.69
C ALA A 45 -26.58 2.67 -5.14
N TRP A 46 -26.10 3.44 -6.12
CA TRP A 46 -26.20 3.10 -7.53
C TRP A 46 -25.24 1.96 -7.92
N LEU A 47 -24.03 1.97 -7.38
CA LEU A 47 -23.05 0.91 -7.59
C LEU A 47 -23.62 -0.44 -7.14
N ASN A 48 -24.16 -0.52 -5.92
CA ASN A 48 -24.77 -1.73 -5.38
C ASN A 48 -25.98 -2.19 -6.19
N ARG A 49 -26.81 -1.24 -6.68
CA ARG A 49 -27.95 -1.56 -7.54
C ARG A 49 -27.52 -2.19 -8.86
N ILE A 50 -26.48 -1.63 -9.49
CA ILE A 50 -25.95 -2.16 -10.76
C ILE A 50 -25.24 -3.49 -10.53
N ALA A 51 -24.51 -3.65 -9.42
CA ALA A 51 -23.90 -4.91 -9.03
C ALA A 51 -24.94 -6.03 -8.91
N ALA A 52 -26.07 -5.76 -8.24
CA ALA A 52 -27.20 -6.67 -8.16
C ALA A 52 -27.82 -6.98 -9.54
N ALA A 53 -28.03 -5.97 -10.39
CA ALA A 53 -28.58 -6.15 -11.74
C ALA A 53 -27.66 -6.97 -12.67
N LEU A 54 -26.35 -6.86 -12.45
CA LEU A 54 -25.31 -7.59 -13.16
C LEU A 54 -24.93 -8.90 -12.48
N ASP A 55 -25.45 -9.21 -11.29
CA ASP A 55 -25.11 -10.41 -10.52
C ASP A 55 -23.58 -10.55 -10.29
N VAL A 56 -22.99 -9.50 -9.70
CA VAL A 56 -21.56 -9.41 -9.31
C VAL A 56 -21.41 -8.69 -7.98
N ASP A 57 -20.24 -8.73 -7.35
CA ASP A 57 -19.96 -7.90 -6.18
C ASP A 57 -19.79 -6.43 -6.61
N ALA A 58 -20.14 -5.49 -5.72
CA ALA A 58 -19.95 -4.06 -6.00
C ALA A 58 -18.46 -3.70 -6.16
N ALA A 59 -17.56 -4.43 -5.50
CA ALA A 59 -16.12 -4.29 -5.67
C ALA A 59 -15.67 -4.57 -7.11
N ASP A 60 -16.31 -5.51 -7.81
CA ASP A 60 -15.98 -5.87 -9.20
C ASP A 60 -16.31 -4.75 -10.20
N LEU A 61 -17.18 -3.80 -9.80
CA LEU A 61 -17.59 -2.67 -10.64
C LEU A 61 -16.72 -1.42 -10.45
N VAL A 62 -15.89 -1.39 -9.40
CA VAL A 62 -15.00 -0.27 -9.12
C VAL A 62 -13.65 -0.54 -9.76
N GLN A 63 -13.36 0.14 -10.86
CA GLN A 63 -11.96 0.27 -11.26
C GLN A 63 -11.32 1.27 -10.29
N LEU A 64 -10.45 0.75 -9.42
CA LEU A 64 -9.44 1.58 -8.77
C LEU A 64 -8.80 2.43 -9.87
N PRO A 65 -8.58 3.75 -9.66
CA PRO A 65 -7.89 4.54 -10.67
C PRO A 65 -6.61 3.80 -11.01
N GLU A 66 -6.46 3.40 -12.28
CA GLU A 66 -5.16 3.01 -12.80
C GLU A 66 -4.24 4.16 -12.43
N ARG A 67 -3.36 3.90 -11.47
CA ARG A 67 -2.24 4.79 -11.21
C ARG A 67 -1.21 4.31 -12.21
N PRO A 68 -1.08 4.99 -13.36
CA PRO A 68 -0.24 4.50 -14.41
C PRO A 68 1.17 4.35 -13.85
N ASP A 69 1.78 3.23 -14.21
CA ASP A 69 3.21 3.03 -14.13
C ASP A 69 3.96 4.32 -14.53
N ILE A 70 4.91 4.76 -13.71
CA ILE A 70 5.63 6.01 -13.93
C ILE A 70 6.71 5.73 -14.99
N PRO A 71 6.70 6.39 -16.17
CA PRO A 71 7.72 6.16 -17.17
C PRO A 71 9.09 6.60 -16.67
N VAL A 72 10.11 5.74 -16.85
CA VAL A 72 11.50 6.06 -16.51
C VAL A 72 12.10 6.86 -17.66
N ALA A 73 12.32 8.16 -17.43
CA ALA A 73 12.95 9.04 -18.42
C ALA A 73 14.47 8.90 -18.47
N ALA A 74 15.11 8.59 -17.33
CA ALA A 74 16.56 8.48 -17.21
C ALA A 74 16.98 7.49 -16.10
N LEU A 75 18.18 6.92 -16.25
CA LEU A 75 18.90 6.16 -15.23
C LEU A 75 20.04 7.05 -14.69
N LEU A 76 20.15 7.19 -13.38
CA LEU A 76 21.22 7.94 -12.73
C LEU A 76 22.33 6.98 -12.28
N GLU A 77 23.51 7.11 -12.89
CA GLU A 77 24.72 6.36 -12.58
C GLU A 77 25.80 7.31 -12.02
N ALA A 78 26.96 6.75 -11.63
CA ALA A 78 28.04 7.53 -11.01
C ALA A 78 28.63 8.61 -11.95
N ASP A 79 28.50 8.43 -13.26
CA ASP A 79 28.99 9.32 -14.32
C ASP A 79 27.92 10.25 -14.90
N GLY A 80 26.64 10.08 -14.54
CA GLY A 80 25.57 11.01 -14.93
C GLY A 80 24.22 10.37 -15.19
N ALA A 81 23.30 11.16 -15.76
CA ALA A 81 21.96 10.73 -16.14
C ALA A 81 21.93 10.28 -17.61
N HIS A 82 21.44 9.07 -17.86
CA HIS A 82 21.43 8.42 -19.17
C HIS A 82 20.04 7.95 -19.58
N ALA A 83 19.76 7.93 -20.88
CA ALA A 83 18.51 7.34 -21.38
C ALA A 83 18.52 5.81 -21.19
N PRO A 84 17.40 5.19 -20.77
CA PRO A 84 17.29 3.74 -20.71
C PRO A 84 17.48 3.09 -22.09
N ARG A 85 18.18 1.94 -22.15
CA ARG A 85 18.40 1.20 -23.41
C ARG A 85 17.11 0.61 -23.99
N ARG A 86 16.06 0.47 -23.17
CA ARG A 86 14.72 0.00 -23.54
C ARG A 86 13.68 0.77 -22.72
N PRO A 87 12.46 0.99 -23.23
CA PRO A 87 11.37 1.56 -22.45
C PRO A 87 11.20 0.82 -21.12
N SER A 88 11.07 1.57 -20.03
CA SER A 88 10.88 1.01 -18.69
C SER A 88 10.00 1.92 -17.85
N THR A 89 9.39 1.34 -16.82
CA THR A 89 8.49 2.02 -15.90
C THR A 89 8.79 1.66 -14.45
N LEU A 90 8.40 2.54 -13.53
CA LEU A 90 8.40 2.30 -12.09
C LEU A 90 6.96 2.11 -11.61
N VAL A 91 6.74 1.02 -10.88
CA VAL A 91 5.47 0.78 -10.20
C VAL A 91 5.49 1.54 -8.86
N PRO A 92 4.54 2.44 -8.60
CA PRO A 92 4.46 3.12 -7.31
C PRO A 92 4.33 2.13 -6.14
N PRO A 93 5.09 2.30 -5.05
CA PRO A 93 5.04 1.38 -3.91
C PRO A 93 3.65 1.34 -3.26
N ARG A 94 3.14 0.13 -3.01
CA ARG A 94 1.90 -0.10 -2.25
C ARG A 94 2.21 -0.63 -0.86
N PRO A 95 1.50 -0.19 0.19
CA PRO A 95 1.61 -0.81 1.50
C PRO A 95 0.93 -2.20 1.47
N GLU A 96 1.58 -3.19 2.05
CA GLU A 96 0.99 -4.51 2.27
C GLU A 96 0.04 -4.47 3.48
N ALA A 97 -0.90 -5.41 3.56
CA ALA A 97 -1.80 -5.51 4.70
C ALA A 97 -1.01 -5.69 6.00
N GLY A 98 -1.33 -4.91 7.04
CA GLY A 98 -0.62 -4.93 8.32
C GLY A 98 0.69 -4.14 8.36
N THR A 99 1.05 -3.44 7.28
CA THR A 99 2.15 -2.46 7.27
C THR A 99 1.90 -1.39 8.35
N VAL A 100 2.93 -1.12 9.16
CA VAL A 100 2.94 0.01 10.11
C VAL A 100 4.01 1.01 9.70
N ALA A 101 3.92 2.26 10.16
CA ALA A 101 4.85 3.32 9.77
C ALA A 101 5.45 4.06 10.97
N ILE A 102 6.65 4.58 10.78
CA ILE A 102 7.32 5.53 11.68
C ILE A 102 7.45 6.84 10.91
N ALA A 103 6.94 7.93 11.48
CA ALA A 103 7.21 9.28 11.00
C ALA A 103 8.50 9.80 11.65
N VAL A 104 9.44 10.29 10.84
CA VAL A 104 10.72 10.80 11.34
C VAL A 104 10.60 12.30 11.51
N GLU A 105 10.49 12.75 12.76
CA GLU A 105 10.36 14.19 13.07
C GLU A 105 11.71 14.90 13.19
N ALA A 106 12.78 14.16 13.48
CA ALA A 106 14.15 14.68 13.58
C ALA A 106 15.14 13.74 12.90
N SER A 107 16.11 14.31 12.18
CA SER A 107 17.13 13.54 11.46
C SER A 107 18.04 12.76 12.42
N ILE A 108 18.24 11.48 12.15
CA ILE A 108 19.06 10.56 12.96
C ILE A 108 19.62 9.43 12.10
N GLY A 109 20.94 9.23 12.15
CA GLY A 109 21.61 8.22 11.32
C GLY A 109 21.27 8.40 9.83
N GLU A 110 20.68 7.37 9.22
CA GLU A 110 20.25 7.38 7.82
C GLU A 110 18.83 7.91 7.59
N TYR A 111 18.16 8.40 8.62
CA TYR A 111 16.79 8.90 8.52
C TYR A 111 16.80 10.43 8.65
N ARG A 112 16.04 11.09 7.79
CA ARG A 112 15.98 12.55 7.67
C ARG A 112 14.59 13.00 8.11
N ALA A 113 14.49 14.18 8.72
CA ALA A 113 13.20 14.75 9.12
C ALA A 113 12.24 14.83 7.91
N GLY A 114 11.00 14.38 8.09
CA GLY A 114 9.99 14.25 7.04
C GLY A 114 9.94 12.86 6.38
N ASP A 115 10.86 11.95 6.69
CA ASP A 115 10.78 10.58 6.21
C ASP A 115 9.59 9.81 6.79
N ALA A 116 9.03 8.90 5.99
CA ALA A 116 8.16 7.83 6.46
C ALA A 116 8.85 6.48 6.27
N ILE A 117 9.06 5.75 7.37
CA ILE A 117 9.63 4.39 7.36
C ILE A 117 8.48 3.40 7.41
N TRP A 118 8.27 2.64 6.34
CA TRP A 118 7.27 1.57 6.29
C TRP A 118 7.87 0.28 6.80
N CYS A 119 7.12 -0.43 7.65
CA CYS A 119 7.59 -1.59 8.37
C CYS A 119 6.62 -2.76 8.24
N GLU A 120 7.17 -3.97 8.01
CA GLU A 120 6.46 -5.24 8.05
C GLU A 120 6.44 -5.77 9.49
N ARG A 121 5.26 -6.12 10.01
CA ARG A 121 5.15 -6.72 11.36
C ARG A 121 5.52 -8.20 11.33
N LEU A 122 6.36 -8.59 12.28
CA LEU A 122 6.73 -9.98 12.54
C LEU A 122 6.25 -10.43 13.91
N ALA A 123 5.87 -11.71 14.00
CA ALA A 123 5.58 -12.40 15.25
C ALA A 123 6.87 -13.01 15.85
N PRO A 124 6.88 -13.39 17.15
CA PRO A 124 8.08 -13.91 17.81
C PRO A 124 8.82 -15.08 17.12
N PRO A 125 8.13 -16.05 16.47
CA PRO A 125 8.81 -17.10 15.72
C PRO A 125 9.68 -16.55 14.57
N ASP A 126 9.30 -15.42 13.99
CA ASP A 126 9.93 -14.83 12.81
C ASP A 126 11.03 -13.81 13.12
N PHE A 127 11.28 -13.44 14.37
CA PHE A 127 12.24 -12.37 14.69
C PHE A 127 13.66 -12.62 14.16
N GLY A 128 14.05 -13.89 13.95
CA GLY A 128 15.34 -14.23 13.33
C GLY A 128 15.54 -13.63 11.93
N ARG A 129 14.45 -13.45 11.16
CA ARG A 129 14.46 -12.82 9.82
C ARG A 129 14.85 -11.34 9.85
N ALA A 130 14.81 -10.72 11.03
CA ALA A 130 15.10 -9.30 11.21
C ALA A 130 16.54 -9.03 11.68
N LEU A 131 17.38 -10.06 11.86
CA LEU A 131 18.78 -9.86 12.24
C LEU A 131 19.49 -8.95 11.23
N ASN A 132 20.28 -8.02 11.75
CA ASN A 132 20.99 -6.96 11.02
C ASN A 132 20.08 -5.97 10.26
N ARG A 133 18.79 -5.93 10.58
CA ARG A 133 17.83 -4.96 10.03
C ARG A 133 17.33 -3.98 11.09
N ASP A 134 16.92 -2.81 10.65
CA ASP A 134 16.34 -1.81 11.53
C ASP A 134 14.89 -2.17 11.85
N VAL A 135 14.55 -2.19 13.13
CA VAL A 135 13.26 -2.68 13.65
C VAL A 135 12.68 -1.72 14.67
N LEU A 136 11.35 -1.60 14.67
CA LEU A 136 10.56 -1.02 15.74
C LEU A 136 10.14 -2.12 16.71
N VAL A 137 10.39 -1.90 18.00
CA VAL A 137 10.06 -2.84 19.07
C VAL A 137 9.19 -2.12 20.10
N PRO A 138 7.98 -2.63 20.42
CA PRO A 138 7.14 -2.08 21.47
C PRO A 138 7.79 -2.32 22.85
N ARG A 139 7.54 -1.39 23.77
CA ARG A 139 7.92 -1.47 25.18
C ARG A 139 6.70 -1.20 26.06
N PRO A 140 6.75 -1.61 27.34
CA PRO A 140 5.67 -1.32 28.29
C PRO A 140 5.33 0.17 28.36
N ALA A 141 4.04 0.46 28.62
CA ALA A 141 3.46 1.80 28.68
C ALA A 141 3.48 2.56 27.34
N GLY A 142 3.22 1.87 26.22
CA GLY A 142 3.06 2.50 24.90
C GLY A 142 4.34 3.10 24.32
N ARG A 143 5.50 2.74 24.87
CA ARG A 143 6.81 3.21 24.41
C ARG A 143 7.30 2.35 23.25
N PHE A 144 8.25 2.88 22.51
CA PHE A 144 8.91 2.15 21.43
C PHE A 144 10.42 2.31 21.52
N LEU A 145 11.14 1.32 20.98
CA LEU A 145 12.53 1.41 20.64
C LEU A 145 12.66 1.18 19.14
N PHE A 146 13.49 1.99 18.47
CA PHE A 146 13.83 1.79 17.07
C PHE A 146 15.35 1.68 16.94
N GLY A 147 15.81 0.69 16.17
CA GLY A 147 17.24 0.45 15.97
C GLY A 147 17.52 -0.87 15.27
N ARG A 148 18.79 -1.13 14.98
CA ARG A 148 19.24 -2.36 14.33
C ARG A 148 19.17 -3.54 15.28
N LEU A 149 18.46 -4.59 14.91
CA LEU A 149 18.51 -5.85 15.63
C LEU A 149 19.87 -6.52 15.38
N ILE A 150 20.74 -6.56 16.39
CA ILE A 150 22.11 -7.08 16.27
C ILE A 150 22.26 -8.48 16.89
N GLY A 151 21.28 -8.92 17.68
CA GLY A 151 21.34 -10.23 18.31
C GLY A 151 20.00 -10.67 18.90
N ARG A 152 19.87 -11.98 19.09
CA ARG A 152 18.75 -12.63 19.78
C ARG A 152 19.31 -13.73 20.68
N ASP A 153 18.97 -13.67 21.96
CA ASP A 153 19.29 -14.67 22.97
C ASP A 153 17.99 -15.14 23.63
N GLY A 154 17.44 -16.25 23.14
CA GLY A 154 16.09 -16.70 23.49
C GLY A 154 15.05 -15.63 23.15
N ASP A 155 14.38 -15.13 24.18
CA ASP A 155 13.35 -14.08 24.09
C ASP A 155 13.92 -12.67 24.27
N ARG A 156 15.24 -12.53 24.42
CA ARG A 156 15.90 -11.22 24.51
C ARG A 156 16.40 -10.78 23.14
N LEU A 157 15.92 -9.62 22.71
CA LEU A 157 16.41 -8.93 21.53
C LEU A 157 17.45 -7.89 21.90
N GLN A 158 18.55 -7.86 21.17
CA GLN A 158 19.63 -6.89 21.33
C GLN A 158 19.56 -5.89 20.17
N LEU A 159 19.39 -4.61 20.49
CA LEU A 159 19.22 -3.54 19.52
C LEU A 159 20.28 -2.47 19.67
N LEU A 160 20.76 -1.96 18.54
CA LEU A 160 21.62 -0.78 18.48
C LEU A 160 20.81 0.42 17.94
N PRO A 161 20.63 1.51 18.70
CA PRO A 161 19.93 2.70 18.22
C PRO A 161 20.57 3.30 16.95
N PRO A 162 19.79 3.96 16.09
CA PRO A 162 20.35 4.64 14.92
C PRO A 162 21.25 5.81 15.34
N GLY A 163 22.28 6.07 14.53
CA GLY A 163 23.26 7.13 14.79
C GLY A 163 24.53 6.66 15.51
N ALA A 164 25.54 7.53 15.56
CA ALA A 164 26.83 7.22 16.16
C ALA A 164 26.77 7.25 17.70
N GLY A 165 27.54 6.37 18.35
CA GLY A 165 27.70 6.37 19.82
C GLY A 165 26.51 5.81 20.61
N GLY A 166 25.50 5.23 19.93
CA GLY A 166 24.39 4.54 20.58
C GLY A 166 24.87 3.35 21.40
N ARG A 167 24.36 3.20 22.62
CA ARG A 167 24.60 1.99 23.43
C ARG A 167 23.60 0.90 23.06
N GLN A 168 24.06 -0.35 23.07
CA GLN A 168 23.19 -1.51 22.93
C GLN A 168 22.08 -1.47 23.99
N GLN A 169 20.86 -1.75 23.55
CA GLN A 169 19.68 -1.90 24.40
C GLN A 169 19.15 -3.33 24.28
N VAL A 170 18.62 -3.86 25.38
CA VAL A 170 18.03 -5.20 25.41
C VAL A 170 16.54 -5.08 25.69
N VAL A 171 15.73 -5.73 24.87
CA VAL A 171 14.28 -5.84 25.07
C VAL A 171 13.95 -7.31 25.27
N ALA A 172 13.29 -7.63 26.39
CA ALA A 172 12.85 -8.98 26.69
C ALA A 172 11.39 -9.17 26.25
N ASP A 173 11.11 -10.31 25.62
CA ASP A 173 9.79 -10.83 25.27
C ASP A 173 8.84 -9.81 24.60
N PRO A 174 9.24 -9.18 23.48
CA PRO A 174 8.34 -8.29 22.77
C PRO A 174 7.26 -9.09 22.02
N ALA A 175 6.00 -8.68 22.17
CA ALA A 175 4.85 -9.35 21.53
C ALA A 175 4.90 -9.33 19.99
N TRP A 176 5.55 -8.34 19.40
CA TRP A 176 5.80 -8.21 17.96
C TRP A 176 7.00 -7.28 17.73
N ILE A 177 7.57 -7.32 16.53
CA ILE A 177 8.48 -6.28 16.03
C ILE A 177 8.00 -5.83 14.66
N ALA A 178 8.40 -4.64 14.20
CA ALA A 178 8.15 -4.22 12.82
C ALA A 178 9.46 -3.87 12.14
N VAL A 179 9.80 -4.59 11.06
CA VAL A 179 11.07 -4.45 10.36
C VAL A 179 10.94 -3.40 9.26
N ALA A 180 11.84 -2.42 9.23
CA ALA A 180 11.87 -1.39 8.20
C ALA A 180 12.13 -2.01 6.82
N VAL A 181 11.15 -1.92 5.91
CA VAL A 181 11.18 -2.52 4.56
C VAL A 181 11.25 -1.47 3.46
N ARG A 182 10.78 -0.24 3.71
CA ARG A 182 10.78 0.83 2.71
C ARG A 182 10.90 2.20 3.38
N LEU A 183 11.67 3.08 2.75
CA LEU A 183 11.78 4.49 3.12
C LEU A 183 11.09 5.34 2.05
N VAL A 184 10.19 6.22 2.46
CA VAL A 184 9.56 7.21 1.60
C VAL A 184 10.01 8.59 2.04
N ARG A 185 10.66 9.32 1.14
CA ARG A 185 11.14 10.68 1.36
C ARG A 185 10.59 11.57 0.26
N ALA A 186 9.87 12.61 0.65
CA ALA A 186 9.61 13.73 -0.26
C ALA A 186 10.88 14.58 -0.35
N LEU A 187 11.30 14.92 -1.58
CA LEU A 187 12.48 15.72 -1.87
C LEU A 187 12.06 17.14 -2.28
#